data_AF-A0A8J6TPD1-F1
#
_entry.id   AF-A0A8J6TPD1-F1
#
_cell.length_a   1.000
_cell.length_b   1.000
_cell.length_c   1.000
_cell.angle_alpha   90.00
_cell.angle_beta   90.00
_cell.angle_gamma   90.00
#
_symmetry.space_group_name_H-M   'P 1'
#
loop_
_entity.id
_entity.type
_entity.pdbx_description
1 polymer ?
#
loop_
_entity_poly.entity_id
_entity_poly.type
_entity_poly.pdbx_seq_one_letter_code
_entity_poly.pdbx_strand_id
1 'polypeptide(L)'
;MIIPKDNAIAKAPNTVAILYRSTAGWLASALLGVTGVFSTQFLGLPNMYAAQTTMGIFGFAGGLTHYLTIKSAGGKISSERGLSLSLVVALSCAGAVTPLFLTIGTSYKMVVITFYSFAVFGALGGTAAAFAMRTAFDNASSNDVVPSVVSWSFSLGLAAFAGEIIGESLQTFLPEWLAWSFAFGALALIVGTGSGYSIVLFFRGGMEGRQVAAKNKIDYLTFSKEKNRNYLLAMVLLSVPFYLNDFSNIFIKDWRLWLLIDYTVVKTFPFLVVFWLIRNNKMQPFEFGLTSQQVIPFVTVFLIGTLAGTFIDQNGYMIMDRFPGYAPLTGMPAIENPLFKWIDLTAGLLMVGIFEELVFRGYLHTFLTRYTRNSFIIIGISSVAFGLIHWSGGLHQVIVTSAIGAVFMTLYLRTHSLPAIMLAHFTVNFIDFAGVIPKTVFRFF
;
A
#
# COMPACT_ATOMS: atom_id res chain seq x y z
N MET A 1 39.58 3.17 23.30
CA MET A 1 38.29 2.49 23.54
C MET A 1 38.26 1.26 22.66
N ILE A 2 38.31 0.07 23.27
CA ILE A 2 38.47 -1.22 22.59
C ILE A 2 37.16 -1.53 21.86
N ILE A 3 37.21 -1.63 20.53
CA ILE A 3 36.09 -2.12 19.72
C ILE A 3 36.03 -3.64 19.96
N PRO A 4 34.95 -4.19 20.53
CA PRO A 4 34.82 -5.63 20.72
C PRO A 4 34.86 -6.32 19.35
N LYS A 5 35.74 -7.32 19.23
CA LYS A 5 36.02 -8.05 17.99
C LYS A 5 35.06 -9.22 17.72
N ASP A 6 33.89 -9.24 18.36
CA ASP A 6 32.88 -10.29 18.19
C ASP A 6 31.55 -9.73 17.67
N ASN A 7 31.57 -9.24 16.43
CA ASN A 7 30.36 -9.21 15.62
C ASN A 7 30.55 -10.26 14.53
N ALA A 8 30.34 -11.54 14.88
CA ALA A 8 30.02 -12.53 13.88
C ALA A 8 28.77 -12.02 13.15
N ILE A 9 28.97 -11.46 11.96
CA ILE A 9 27.88 -11.04 11.07
C ILE A 9 27.05 -12.31 10.87
N ALA A 10 25.88 -12.37 11.50
CA ALA A 10 24.97 -13.49 11.33
C ALA A 10 24.81 -13.70 9.82
N LYS A 11 25.24 -14.87 9.34
CA LYS A 11 25.24 -15.19 7.91
C LYS A 11 23.83 -14.94 7.39
N ALA A 12 23.70 -14.07 6.38
CA ALA A 12 22.40 -13.74 5.82
C ALA A 12 21.67 -15.04 5.46
N PRO A 13 20.40 -15.20 5.87
CA PRO A 13 19.70 -16.46 5.67
C PRO A 13 19.60 -16.77 4.18
N ASN A 14 19.68 -18.06 3.84
CA ASN A 14 19.64 -18.51 2.45
C ASN A 14 18.25 -18.25 1.85
N THR A 15 18.13 -17.15 1.09
CA THR A 15 16.90 -16.71 0.40
C THR A 15 16.24 -17.84 -0.40
N VAL A 16 17.03 -18.61 -1.16
CA VAL A 16 16.51 -19.69 -2.00
C VAL A 16 15.92 -20.80 -1.14
N ALA A 17 16.60 -21.17 -0.06
CA ALA A 17 16.11 -22.19 0.86
C ALA A 17 14.82 -21.76 1.59
N ILE A 18 14.71 -20.49 1.99
CA ILE A 18 13.49 -19.93 2.60
C ILE A 18 12.31 -20.01 1.62
N LEU A 19 12.51 -19.51 0.40
CA LEU A 19 11.46 -19.51 -0.63
C LEU A 19 11.01 -20.93 -0.95
N TYR A 20 11.95 -21.84 -1.19
CA TYR A 20 11.64 -23.24 -1.49
C TYR A 20 10.83 -23.91 -0.37
N ARG A 21 11.29 -23.82 0.89
CA ARG A 21 10.61 -24.45 2.04
C ARG A 21 9.21 -23.88 2.25
N SER A 22 9.07 -22.56 2.15
CA SER A 22 7.78 -21.90 2.28
C SER A 22 6.84 -22.35 1.16
N THR A 23 7.25 -22.25 -0.10
CA THR A 23 6.42 -22.61 -1.24
C THR A 23 6.02 -24.09 -1.22
N ALA A 24 6.96 -25.00 -0.94
CA ALA A 24 6.67 -26.43 -0.86
C ALA A 24 5.67 -26.77 0.27
N GLY A 25 5.83 -26.18 1.45
CA GLY A 25 4.92 -26.45 2.57
C GLY A 25 3.53 -25.85 2.37
N TRP A 26 3.41 -24.69 1.72
CA TRP A 26 2.09 -24.13 1.35
C TRP A 26 1.39 -24.95 0.26
N LEU A 27 2.13 -25.52 -0.71
CA LEU A 27 1.57 -26.50 -1.66
C LEU A 27 1.07 -27.76 -0.94
N ALA A 28 1.82 -28.30 0.03
CA ALA A 28 1.35 -29.40 0.85
C ALA A 28 0.11 -29.02 1.70
N SER A 29 0.05 -27.77 2.16
CA SER A 29 -1.10 -27.23 2.90
C SER A 29 -2.36 -27.18 2.03
N ALA A 30 -2.21 -26.99 0.71
CA ALA A 30 -3.33 -27.02 -0.23
C ALA A 30 -3.99 -28.42 -0.26
N LEU A 31 -3.20 -29.49 -0.26
CA LEU A 31 -3.72 -30.86 -0.22
C LEU A 31 -4.56 -31.11 1.04
N LEU A 32 -4.14 -30.56 2.18
CA LEU A 32 -4.91 -30.63 3.43
C LEU A 32 -6.16 -29.75 3.36
N GLY A 33 -6.05 -28.53 2.82
CA GLY A 33 -7.17 -27.59 2.69
C GLY A 33 -8.34 -28.20 1.90
N VAL A 34 -8.07 -28.88 0.78
CA VAL A 34 -9.08 -29.52 -0.07
C VAL A 34 -9.97 -30.50 0.70
N THR A 35 -9.47 -31.10 1.79
CA THR A 35 -10.29 -31.98 2.63
C THR A 35 -11.47 -31.25 3.29
N GLY A 36 -11.38 -29.94 3.47
CA GLY A 36 -12.47 -29.11 3.96
C GLY A 36 -13.69 -29.09 3.04
N VAL A 37 -13.54 -29.36 1.75
CA VAL A 37 -14.66 -29.45 0.78
C VAL A 37 -15.59 -30.61 1.14
N PHE A 38 -15.06 -31.68 1.70
CA PHE A 38 -15.86 -32.83 2.14
C PHE A 38 -16.79 -32.50 3.33
N SER A 39 -16.63 -31.33 3.95
CA SER A 39 -17.52 -30.83 5.00
C SER A 39 -18.95 -30.60 4.49
N THR A 40 -19.14 -30.16 3.24
CA THR A 40 -20.49 -30.07 2.66
C THR A 40 -21.08 -31.46 2.42
N GLN A 41 -20.26 -32.38 1.90
CA GLN A 41 -20.71 -33.71 1.47
C GLN A 41 -21.03 -34.66 2.62
N PHE A 42 -20.22 -34.69 3.68
CA PHE A 42 -20.41 -35.61 4.80
C PHE A 42 -21.12 -35.00 6.01
N LEU A 43 -20.99 -33.69 6.22
CA LEU A 43 -21.56 -33.02 7.40
C LEU A 43 -22.77 -32.12 7.05
N GLY A 44 -23.13 -31.99 5.76
CA GLY A 44 -24.25 -31.15 5.33
C GLY A 44 -24.07 -29.66 5.66
N LEU A 45 -22.83 -29.21 5.83
CA LEU A 45 -22.55 -27.82 6.19
C LEU A 45 -22.85 -26.86 5.03
N PRO A 46 -23.42 -25.67 5.30
CA PRO A 46 -23.58 -24.61 4.30
C PRO A 46 -22.25 -24.24 3.62
N ASN A 47 -22.31 -23.83 2.35
CA ASN A 47 -21.14 -23.50 1.52
C ASN A 47 -20.18 -22.50 2.19
N MET A 48 -20.69 -21.51 2.92
CA MET A 48 -19.88 -20.57 3.67
C MET A 48 -18.99 -21.27 4.70
N TYR A 49 -19.57 -22.16 5.53
CA TYR A 49 -18.82 -22.87 6.57
C TYR A 49 -17.83 -23.86 5.97
N ALA A 50 -18.16 -24.49 4.85
CA ALA A 50 -17.21 -25.37 4.16
C ALA A 50 -16.04 -24.60 3.55
N ALA A 51 -16.28 -23.42 2.97
CA ALA A 51 -15.23 -22.56 2.45
C ALA A 51 -14.35 -22.00 3.59
N GLN A 52 -14.95 -21.58 4.71
CA GLN A 52 -14.22 -21.18 5.93
C GLN A 52 -13.39 -22.33 6.50
N THR A 53 -13.93 -23.56 6.53
CA THR A 53 -13.22 -24.75 7.01
C THR A 53 -12.03 -25.10 6.10
N THR A 54 -12.25 -25.10 4.79
CA THR A 54 -11.21 -25.32 3.76
C THR A 54 -10.07 -24.32 3.93
N MET A 55 -10.38 -23.02 3.98
CA MET A 55 -9.38 -21.98 4.15
C MET A 55 -8.74 -21.95 5.54
N GLY A 56 -9.48 -22.35 6.57
CA GLY A 56 -8.97 -22.50 7.93
C GLY A 56 -7.95 -23.62 8.05
N ILE A 57 -8.23 -24.81 7.50
CA ILE A 57 -7.30 -25.95 7.45
C ILE A 57 -6.06 -25.58 6.64
N PHE A 58 -6.26 -25.00 5.45
CA PHE A 58 -5.18 -24.49 4.60
C PHE A 58 -4.29 -23.48 5.35
N GLY A 59 -4.90 -22.50 6.02
CA GLY A 59 -4.19 -21.49 6.79
C GLY A 59 -3.46 -22.06 8.01
N PHE A 60 -4.03 -23.05 8.71
CA PHE A 60 -3.38 -23.70 9.85
C PHE A 60 -2.11 -24.44 9.43
N ALA A 61 -2.21 -25.26 8.38
CA ALA A 61 -1.07 -25.99 7.81
C ALA A 61 -0.02 -25.04 7.22
N GLY A 62 -0.45 -23.97 6.55
CA GLY A 62 0.43 -22.93 6.01
C GLY A 62 1.14 -22.15 7.10
N GLY A 63 0.45 -21.82 8.20
CA GLY A 63 1.07 -21.20 9.37
C GLY A 63 2.10 -22.10 10.06
N LEU A 64 1.86 -23.42 10.09
CA LEU A 64 2.84 -24.38 10.60
C LEU A 64 4.08 -24.43 9.70
N THR A 65 3.87 -24.43 8.38
CA THR A 65 4.95 -24.29 7.39
C THR A 65 5.76 -23.02 7.63
N HIS A 66 5.09 -21.89 7.90
CA HIS A 66 5.75 -20.62 8.16
C HIS A 66 6.59 -20.67 9.45
N TYR A 67 6.04 -21.24 10.54
CA TYR A 67 6.78 -21.52 11.78
C TYR A 67 8.03 -22.39 11.54
N LEU A 68 7.89 -23.48 10.80
CA LEU A 68 9.02 -24.38 10.48
C LEU A 68 10.08 -23.66 9.64
N THR A 69 9.65 -22.78 8.74
CA THR A 69 10.54 -21.96 7.91
C THR A 69 11.32 -20.97 8.77
N ILE A 70 10.66 -20.27 9.70
CA ILE A 70 11.31 -19.38 10.69
C ILE A 70 12.36 -20.14 11.49
N LYS A 71 12.01 -21.32 12.01
CA LYS A 71 12.93 -22.15 12.80
C LYS A 71 14.14 -22.60 11.97
N SER A 72 13.91 -22.98 10.71
CA SER A 72 14.99 -23.34 9.80
C SER A 72 15.90 -22.18 9.40
N ALA A 73 15.40 -20.96 9.46
CA ALA A 73 16.18 -19.73 9.27
C ALA A 73 16.97 -19.32 10.53
N GLY A 74 16.94 -20.13 11.60
CA GLY A 74 17.65 -19.89 12.85
C GLY A 74 16.84 -19.19 13.93
N GLY A 75 15.52 -19.04 13.75
CA GLY A 75 14.65 -18.37 14.71
C GLY A 75 14.41 -19.23 15.96
N LYS A 76 14.57 -18.62 17.13
CA LYS A 76 14.28 -19.23 18.44
C LYS A 76 12.81 -19.03 18.79
N ILE A 77 11.94 -19.85 18.23
CA ILE A 77 10.50 -19.82 18.49
C ILE A 77 10.04 -21.13 19.15
N SER A 78 9.26 -21.03 20.24
CA SER A 78 8.69 -22.20 20.93
C SER A 78 7.57 -22.83 20.11
N SER A 79 7.31 -24.12 20.35
CA SER A 79 6.20 -24.83 19.68
C SER A 79 4.84 -24.21 19.97
N GLU A 80 4.62 -23.72 21.20
CA GLU A 80 3.38 -23.03 21.60
C GLU A 80 3.15 -21.77 20.77
N ARG A 81 4.17 -20.91 20.62
CA ARG A 81 4.09 -19.70 19.77
C ARG A 81 3.93 -20.05 18.30
N GLY A 82 4.54 -21.15 17.84
CA GLY A 82 4.34 -21.69 16.50
C GLY A 82 2.88 -22.08 16.25
N LEU A 83 2.24 -22.77 17.21
CA LEU A 83 0.82 -23.13 17.14
C LEU A 83 -0.08 -21.90 17.20
N SER A 84 0.22 -20.92 18.06
CA SER A 84 -0.53 -19.66 18.09
C SER A 84 -0.47 -18.94 16.74
N LEU A 85 0.71 -18.91 16.11
CA LEU A 85 0.86 -18.34 14.77
C LEU A 85 0.01 -19.09 13.75
N SER A 86 0.05 -20.43 13.74
CA SER A 86 -0.80 -21.25 12.87
C SER A 86 -2.28 -20.96 13.07
N LEU A 87 -2.73 -20.80 14.31
CA LEU A 87 -4.13 -20.49 14.62
C LEU A 87 -4.53 -19.11 14.10
N VAL A 88 -3.68 -18.10 14.26
CA VAL A 88 -3.98 -16.74 13.75
C VAL A 88 -4.02 -16.73 12.23
N VAL A 89 -3.12 -17.44 11.55
CA VAL A 89 -3.14 -17.56 10.08
C VAL A 89 -4.40 -18.32 9.63
N ALA A 90 -4.80 -19.39 10.33
CA ALA A 90 -6.04 -20.11 10.06
C ALA A 90 -7.28 -19.20 10.17
N LEU A 91 -7.40 -18.46 11.27
CA LEU A 91 -8.49 -17.51 11.49
C LEU A 91 -8.50 -16.38 10.45
N SER A 92 -7.31 -15.93 10.03
CA SER A 92 -7.18 -14.92 8.97
C SER A 92 -7.69 -15.45 7.63
N CYS A 93 -7.25 -16.65 7.22
CA CYS A 93 -7.72 -17.27 5.98
C CYS A 93 -9.21 -17.60 6.00
N ALA A 94 -9.74 -18.12 7.12
CA ALA A 94 -11.16 -18.39 7.26
C ALA A 94 -11.99 -17.09 7.27
N GLY A 95 -11.55 -16.07 8.00
CA GLY A 95 -12.21 -14.77 8.07
C GLY A 95 -12.28 -14.06 6.72
N ALA A 96 -11.24 -14.21 5.88
CA ALA A 96 -11.19 -13.64 4.54
C ALA A 96 -12.29 -14.13 3.60
N VAL A 97 -12.86 -15.31 3.86
CA VAL A 97 -13.95 -15.87 3.06
C VAL A 97 -15.28 -15.21 3.40
N THR A 98 -15.47 -14.78 4.65
CA THR A 98 -16.78 -14.32 5.15
C THR A 98 -17.38 -13.17 4.33
N PRO A 99 -16.64 -12.10 3.97
CA PRO A 99 -17.21 -11.00 3.17
C PRO A 99 -17.75 -11.44 1.81
N LEU A 100 -17.24 -12.54 1.25
CA LEU A 100 -17.66 -13.05 -0.06
C LEU A 100 -19.07 -13.64 -0.03
N PHE A 101 -19.48 -14.20 1.11
CA PHE A 101 -20.83 -14.73 1.31
C PHE A 101 -21.83 -13.70 1.82
N LEU A 102 -21.34 -12.54 2.27
CA LEU A 102 -22.16 -11.41 2.73
C LEU A 102 -22.37 -10.35 1.64
N THR A 103 -21.71 -10.49 0.50
CA THR A 103 -21.80 -9.52 -0.60
C THR A 103 -22.43 -10.15 -1.83
N ILE A 104 -23.30 -9.38 -2.50
CA ILE A 104 -23.87 -9.73 -3.80
C ILE A 104 -23.31 -8.74 -4.82
N GLY A 105 -22.86 -9.25 -5.97
CA GLY A 105 -22.23 -8.44 -7.00
C GLY A 105 -22.08 -9.18 -8.33
N THR A 106 -21.68 -8.44 -9.36
CA THR A 106 -21.21 -9.03 -10.64
C THR A 106 -19.91 -9.80 -10.42
N SER A 107 -19.54 -10.70 -11.33
CA SER A 107 -18.27 -11.45 -11.24
C SER A 107 -17.06 -10.52 -11.04
N TYR A 108 -17.00 -9.40 -11.77
CA TYR A 108 -15.95 -8.38 -11.60
C TYR A 108 -15.91 -7.78 -10.20
N LYS A 109 -17.08 -7.45 -9.61
CA LYS A 109 -17.14 -6.94 -8.24
C LYS A 109 -16.67 -8.01 -7.24
N MET A 110 -17.11 -9.25 -7.42
CA MET A 110 -16.72 -10.35 -6.53
C MET A 110 -15.23 -10.61 -6.57
N VAL A 111 -14.60 -10.61 -7.74
CA VAL A 111 -13.13 -10.75 -7.90
C VAL A 111 -12.37 -9.64 -7.15
N VAL A 112 -12.85 -8.40 -7.22
CA VAL A 112 -12.27 -7.26 -6.49
C VAL A 112 -12.45 -7.44 -4.98
N ILE A 113 -13.64 -7.81 -4.52
CA ILE A 113 -13.90 -8.04 -3.09
C ILE A 113 -13.04 -9.19 -2.56
N THR A 114 -12.88 -10.26 -3.33
CA THR A 114 -11.98 -11.39 -3.03
C THR A 114 -10.56 -10.88 -2.79
N PHE A 115 -10.02 -10.06 -3.68
CA PHE A 115 -8.68 -9.48 -3.48
C PHE A 115 -8.59 -8.69 -2.16
N TYR A 116 -9.48 -7.72 -1.94
CA TYR A 116 -9.39 -6.83 -0.78
C TYR A 116 -9.66 -7.55 0.54
N SER A 117 -10.62 -8.47 0.57
CA SER A 117 -10.92 -9.28 1.75
C SER A 117 -9.69 -10.08 2.18
N PHE A 118 -9.12 -10.86 1.25
CA PHE A 118 -7.91 -11.63 1.54
C PHE A 118 -6.69 -10.75 1.81
N ALA A 119 -6.59 -9.56 1.22
CA ALA A 119 -5.52 -8.62 1.56
C ALA A 119 -5.63 -8.08 2.99
N VAL A 120 -6.82 -7.65 3.43
CA VAL A 120 -7.06 -7.12 4.78
C VAL A 120 -6.81 -8.18 5.84
N PHE A 121 -7.42 -9.36 5.70
CA PHE A 121 -7.18 -10.47 6.62
C PHE A 121 -5.75 -10.99 6.53
N GLY A 122 -5.13 -10.95 5.36
CA GLY A 122 -3.71 -11.20 5.18
C GLY A 122 -2.85 -10.23 5.98
N ALA A 123 -3.19 -8.95 6.07
CA ALA A 123 -2.44 -8.00 6.90
C ALA A 123 -2.51 -8.35 8.40
N LEU A 124 -3.65 -8.87 8.87
CA LEU A 124 -3.78 -9.37 10.26
C LEU A 124 -2.86 -10.57 10.50
N GLY A 125 -2.91 -11.58 9.64
CA GLY A 125 -2.03 -12.76 9.72
C GLY A 125 -0.55 -12.40 9.58
N GLY A 126 -0.22 -11.48 8.66
CA GLY A 126 1.13 -10.98 8.44
C GLY A 126 1.67 -10.19 9.64
N THR A 127 0.82 -9.44 10.35
CA THR A 127 1.20 -8.73 11.58
C THR A 127 1.55 -9.71 12.70
N ALA A 128 0.76 -10.77 12.86
CA ALA A 128 1.06 -11.83 13.81
C ALA A 128 2.36 -12.57 13.46
N ALA A 129 2.56 -12.88 12.17
CA ALA A 129 3.80 -13.47 11.67
C ALA A 129 5.02 -12.58 11.93
N ALA A 130 4.89 -11.28 11.68
CA ALA A 130 5.91 -10.28 11.97
C ALA A 130 6.24 -10.21 13.47
N PHE A 131 5.23 -10.25 14.34
CA PHE A 131 5.44 -10.27 15.79
C PHE A 131 6.15 -11.56 16.23
N ALA A 132 5.73 -12.72 15.70
CA ALA A 132 6.38 -13.99 15.95
C ALA A 132 7.86 -13.95 15.53
N MET A 133 8.16 -13.45 14.32
CA MET A 133 9.53 -13.27 13.84
C MET A 133 10.35 -12.33 14.73
N ARG A 134 9.80 -11.19 15.15
CA ARG A 134 10.47 -10.28 16.08
C ARG A 134 10.88 -10.98 17.37
N THR A 135 10.00 -11.79 17.94
CA THR A 135 10.31 -12.53 19.16
C THR A 135 11.26 -13.71 18.94
N ALA A 136 11.37 -14.21 17.71
CA ALA A 136 12.21 -15.34 17.37
C ALA A 136 13.66 -14.95 17.07
N PHE A 137 13.93 -13.68 16.73
CA PHE A 137 15.25 -13.21 16.32
C PHE A 137 15.76 -12.04 17.17
N ASP A 138 16.49 -12.35 18.24
CA ASP A 138 17.08 -11.39 19.20
C ASP A 138 17.93 -10.29 18.53
N ASN A 139 18.66 -10.65 17.47
CA ASN A 139 19.64 -9.79 16.80
C ASN A 139 19.21 -9.31 15.40
N ALA A 140 18.01 -9.63 14.93
CA ALA A 140 17.49 -9.18 13.62
C ALA A 140 16.30 -8.21 13.74
N SER A 141 16.03 -7.73 14.96
CA SER A 141 14.95 -6.79 15.28
C SER A 141 15.12 -5.44 14.56
N SER A 142 14.80 -5.42 13.27
CA SER A 142 14.35 -4.19 12.64
C SER A 142 13.03 -3.82 13.31
N ASN A 143 12.89 -2.56 13.71
CA ASN A 143 11.60 -2.01 14.10
C ASN A 143 10.64 -1.90 12.90
N ASP A 144 11.09 -2.25 11.70
CA ASP A 144 10.30 -2.15 10.50
C ASP A 144 9.85 -3.51 9.98
N VAL A 145 8.66 -3.89 10.43
CA VAL A 145 7.98 -5.11 9.97
C VAL A 145 7.05 -4.86 8.78
N VAL A 146 6.85 -3.60 8.39
CA VAL A 146 5.82 -3.24 7.41
C VAL A 146 6.05 -3.93 6.06
N PRO A 147 7.27 -4.00 5.48
CA PRO A 147 7.47 -4.72 4.23
C PRO A 147 7.05 -6.19 4.29
N SER A 148 7.29 -6.85 5.43
CA SER A 148 6.87 -8.24 5.66
C SER A 148 5.35 -8.35 5.71
N VAL A 149 4.67 -7.48 6.47
CA VAL A 149 3.20 -7.48 6.61
C VAL A 149 2.53 -7.18 5.27
N VAL A 150 3.04 -6.19 4.55
CA VAL A 150 2.53 -5.76 3.24
C VAL A 150 2.71 -6.86 2.19
N SER A 151 3.89 -7.51 2.14
CA SER A 151 4.11 -8.63 1.23
C SER A 151 3.14 -9.77 1.53
N TRP A 152 2.90 -10.07 2.80
CA TRP A 152 1.96 -11.11 3.20
C TRP A 152 0.53 -10.79 2.79
N SER A 153 0.06 -9.58 3.14
CA SER A 153 -1.25 -9.04 2.78
C SER A 153 -1.49 -9.11 1.28
N PHE A 154 -0.58 -8.52 0.50
CA PHE A 154 -0.70 -8.47 -0.95
C PHE A 154 -0.68 -9.86 -1.58
N SER A 155 0.21 -10.75 -1.14
CA SER A 155 0.28 -12.11 -1.70
C SER A 155 -0.97 -12.92 -1.41
N LEU A 156 -1.60 -12.76 -0.25
CA LEU A 156 -2.85 -13.46 0.05
C LEU A 156 -4.02 -12.93 -0.80
N GLY A 157 -4.14 -11.62 -0.95
CA GLY A 157 -5.13 -10.99 -1.85
C GLY A 157 -4.92 -11.40 -3.31
N LEU A 158 -3.68 -11.33 -3.81
CA LEU A 158 -3.32 -11.70 -5.18
C LEU A 158 -3.58 -13.19 -5.44
N ALA A 159 -3.30 -14.05 -4.47
CA ALA A 159 -3.52 -15.49 -4.61
C ALA A 159 -5.01 -15.83 -4.74
N ALA A 160 -5.85 -15.16 -3.95
CA ALA A 160 -7.30 -15.35 -4.03
C ALA A 160 -7.87 -14.82 -5.35
N PHE A 161 -7.43 -13.62 -5.78
CA PHE A 161 -7.77 -13.05 -7.09
C PHE A 161 -7.37 -13.96 -8.25
N ALA A 162 -6.11 -14.42 -8.26
CA ALA A 162 -5.59 -15.30 -9.31
C ALA A 162 -6.29 -16.66 -9.29
N GLY A 163 -6.57 -17.20 -8.10
CA GLY A 163 -7.33 -18.43 -7.94
C GLY A 163 -8.70 -18.34 -8.61
N GLU A 164 -9.45 -17.26 -8.37
CA GLU A 164 -10.76 -17.05 -8.99
C GLU A 164 -10.67 -17.01 -10.51
N ILE A 165 -9.79 -16.18 -11.06
CA ILE A 165 -9.62 -16.03 -12.52
C ILE A 165 -9.19 -17.33 -13.17
N ILE A 166 -8.23 -18.05 -12.56
CA ILE A 166 -7.74 -19.33 -13.09
C ILE A 166 -8.86 -20.38 -13.03
N GLY A 167 -9.61 -20.43 -11.92
CA GLY A 167 -10.73 -21.36 -11.74
C GLY A 167 -11.82 -21.16 -12.76
N GLU A 168 -12.26 -19.91 -12.98
CA GLU A 168 -13.26 -19.57 -13.99
C GLU A 168 -12.74 -19.85 -15.42
N SER A 169 -11.51 -19.42 -15.73
CA SER A 169 -10.95 -19.58 -17.08
C SER A 169 -10.76 -21.04 -17.47
N LEU A 170 -10.27 -21.88 -16.54
CA LEU A 170 -10.00 -23.29 -16.81
C LEU A 170 -11.26 -24.13 -16.95
N GLN A 171 -12.40 -23.71 -16.39
CA GLN A 171 -13.69 -24.41 -16.58
C GLN A 171 -14.14 -24.45 -18.05
N THR A 172 -13.60 -23.56 -18.89
CA THR A 172 -13.84 -23.60 -20.34
C THR A 172 -13.20 -24.85 -21.00
N PHE A 173 -12.17 -25.42 -20.36
CA PHE A 173 -11.35 -26.50 -20.94
C PHE A 173 -11.32 -27.78 -20.10
N LEU A 174 -11.60 -27.68 -18.79
CA LEU A 174 -11.48 -28.77 -17.83
C LEU A 174 -12.77 -28.93 -17.02
N PRO A 175 -13.08 -30.14 -16.52
CA PRO A 175 -14.14 -30.33 -15.53
C PRO A 175 -13.95 -29.43 -14.31
N GLU A 176 -15.05 -28.96 -13.73
CA GLU A 176 -15.07 -28.02 -12.60
C GLU A 176 -14.12 -28.40 -11.47
N TRP A 177 -14.17 -29.65 -11.00
CA TRP A 177 -13.32 -30.12 -9.90
C TRP A 177 -11.82 -30.02 -10.22
N LEU A 178 -11.43 -30.22 -11.49
CA LEU A 178 -10.05 -30.17 -11.92
C LEU A 178 -9.58 -28.72 -12.10
N ALA A 179 -10.43 -27.87 -12.69
CA ALA A 179 -10.17 -26.43 -12.83
C ALA A 179 -9.93 -25.77 -11.45
N TRP A 180 -10.80 -26.04 -10.47
CA TRP A 180 -10.65 -25.51 -9.11
C TRP A 180 -9.47 -26.11 -8.35
N SER A 181 -9.09 -27.37 -8.64
CA SER A 181 -7.87 -27.96 -8.08
C SER A 181 -6.60 -27.24 -8.57
N PHE A 182 -6.53 -26.92 -9.86
CA PHE A 182 -5.41 -26.12 -10.42
C PHE A 182 -5.40 -24.70 -9.87
N ALA A 183 -6.57 -24.06 -9.76
CA ALA A 183 -6.71 -22.74 -9.16
C ALA A 183 -6.22 -22.71 -7.70
N PHE A 184 -6.59 -23.71 -6.90
CA PHE A 184 -6.17 -23.82 -5.50
C PHE A 184 -4.65 -24.07 -5.37
N GLY A 185 -4.08 -24.87 -6.28
CA GLY A 185 -2.63 -25.03 -6.38
C GLY A 185 -1.89 -23.74 -6.74
N ALA A 186 -2.42 -22.94 -7.68
CA ALA A 186 -1.88 -21.64 -8.04
C ALA A 186 -1.97 -20.63 -6.87
N LEU A 187 -3.09 -20.61 -6.15
CA LEU A 187 -3.27 -19.84 -4.92
C LEU A 187 -2.17 -20.21 -3.91
N ALA A 188 -2.00 -21.50 -3.62
CA ALA A 188 -0.99 -21.98 -2.68
C ALA A 188 0.45 -21.65 -3.09
N LEU A 189 0.75 -21.67 -4.39
CA LEU A 189 2.04 -21.25 -4.93
C LEU A 189 2.33 -19.77 -4.66
N ILE A 190 1.34 -18.90 -4.92
CA ILE A 190 1.46 -17.44 -4.71
C ILE A 190 1.59 -17.13 -3.22
N VAL A 191 0.71 -17.70 -2.37
CA VAL A 191 0.78 -17.52 -0.91
C VAL A 191 2.11 -18.04 -0.37
N GLY A 192 2.56 -19.21 -0.80
CA GLY A 192 3.80 -19.82 -0.35
C GLY A 192 5.03 -18.99 -0.70
N THR A 193 5.08 -18.45 -1.91
CA THR A 193 6.17 -17.58 -2.37
C THR A 193 6.15 -16.24 -1.62
N GLY A 194 4.97 -15.63 -1.50
CA GLY A 194 4.78 -14.39 -0.72
C GLY A 194 5.15 -14.55 0.75
N SER A 195 4.78 -15.69 1.33
CA SER A 195 5.11 -16.08 2.70
C SER A 195 6.62 -16.15 2.91
N GLY A 196 7.34 -16.84 2.03
CA GLY A 196 8.80 -16.93 2.11
C GLY A 196 9.46 -15.57 1.89
N TYR A 197 8.96 -14.80 0.92
CA TYR A 197 9.48 -13.47 0.63
C TYR A 197 9.28 -12.49 1.80
N SER A 198 8.18 -12.61 2.54
CA SER A 198 7.95 -11.80 3.75
C SER A 198 9.05 -12.02 4.81
N ILE A 199 9.50 -13.27 5.01
CA ILE A 199 10.61 -13.60 5.91
C ILE A 199 11.91 -12.97 5.38
N VAL A 200 12.17 -13.05 4.07
CA VAL A 200 13.35 -12.43 3.44
C VAL A 200 13.35 -10.91 3.66
N LEU A 201 12.19 -10.26 3.49
CA LEU A 201 12.01 -8.83 3.72
C LEU A 201 12.23 -8.44 5.18
N PHE A 202 11.78 -9.27 6.13
CA PHE A 202 12.03 -9.06 7.56
C PHE A 202 13.54 -8.95 7.85
N PHE A 203 14.36 -9.83 7.27
CA PHE A 203 15.82 -9.76 7.41
C PHE A 203 16.46 -8.59 6.66
N ARG A 204 15.98 -8.24 5.47
CA ARG A 204 16.49 -7.09 4.70
C ARG A 204 16.26 -5.77 5.42
N GLY A 205 15.05 -5.54 5.95
CA GLY A 205 14.74 -4.34 6.73
C GLY A 205 15.64 -4.16 7.95
N GLY A 206 16.06 -5.27 8.57
CA GLY A 206 17.04 -5.30 9.66
C GLY A 206 18.43 -4.77 9.31
N MET A 207 18.87 -5.01 8.07
CA MET A 207 20.20 -4.61 7.58
C MET A 207 20.20 -3.16 7.08
N GLU A 208 19.18 -2.78 6.29
CA GLU A 208 19.05 -1.42 5.74
C GLU A 208 18.81 -0.39 6.85
N GLY A 209 17.95 -0.70 7.83
CA GLY A 209 17.69 0.19 8.97
C GLY A 209 18.95 0.54 9.78
N ARG A 210 19.92 -0.39 9.89
CA ARG A 210 21.20 -0.14 10.57
C ARG A 210 22.15 0.74 9.76
N GLN A 211 22.20 0.55 8.44
CA GLN A 211 23.05 1.36 7.56
C GLN A 211 22.53 2.80 7.45
N VAL A 212 21.22 2.98 7.33
CA VAL A 212 20.56 4.30 7.29
C VAL A 212 20.72 5.04 8.63
N ALA A 213 20.55 4.36 9.76
CA ALA A 213 20.78 4.96 11.08
C ALA A 213 22.24 5.42 11.28
N ALA A 214 23.21 4.67 10.75
CA ALA A 214 24.63 5.03 10.81
C ALA A 214 24.97 6.24 9.93
N LYS A 215 24.44 6.31 8.70
CA LYS A 215 24.67 7.42 7.76
C LYS A 215 24.01 8.73 8.25
N ASN A 216 22.77 8.65 8.75
CA ASN A 216 22.00 9.82 9.18
C ASN A 216 22.50 10.48 10.47
N LYS A 217 23.36 9.81 11.27
CA LYS A 217 23.96 10.42 12.47
C LYS A 217 24.99 11.51 12.11
N ILE A 218 25.56 11.45 10.90
CA ILE A 218 26.64 12.33 10.43
C ILE A 218 26.09 13.63 9.81
N ASP A 219 24.97 13.60 9.08
CA ASP A 219 24.48 14.75 8.29
C ASP A 219 23.69 15.82 9.07
N TYR A 220 23.21 15.54 10.28
CA TYR A 220 22.33 16.46 11.03
C TYR A 220 23.07 17.58 11.78
N LEU A 221 24.40 17.48 11.91
CA LEU A 221 25.17 18.40 12.73
C LEU A 221 25.50 19.76 12.07
N THR A 222 25.04 20.02 10.83
CA THR A 222 25.37 21.28 10.13
C THR A 222 24.31 21.73 9.13
N PHE A 223 23.36 22.57 9.57
CA PHE A 223 22.55 23.39 8.66
C PHE A 223 22.68 24.87 9.04
N SER A 224 23.18 25.70 8.12
CA SER A 224 23.30 27.14 8.35
C SER A 224 21.92 27.83 8.38
N LYS A 225 21.83 28.96 9.09
CA LYS A 225 20.61 29.79 9.19
C LYS A 225 20.10 30.26 7.82
N GLU A 226 21.01 30.58 6.90
CA GLU A 226 20.69 30.98 5.53
C GLU A 226 20.06 29.82 4.73
N LYS A 227 20.59 28.60 4.90
CA LYS A 227 20.01 27.41 4.26
C LYS A 227 18.59 27.18 4.77
N ASN A 228 18.29 27.35 6.06
CA ASN A 228 16.91 27.23 6.57
C ASN A 228 15.92 28.21 5.93
N ARG A 229 16.32 29.46 5.68
CA ARG A 229 15.44 30.47 5.05
C ARG A 229 15.03 30.06 3.64
N ASN A 230 15.95 29.55 2.84
CA ASN A 230 15.65 29.13 1.46
C ASN A 230 14.63 28.00 1.42
N TYR A 231 14.69 27.06 2.37
CA TYR A 231 13.73 25.96 2.44
C TYR A 231 12.35 26.43 2.91
N LEU A 232 12.30 27.40 3.83
CA LEU A 232 11.03 27.99 4.23
C LEU A 232 10.38 28.74 3.05
N LEU A 233 11.15 29.56 2.32
CA LEU A 233 10.64 30.28 1.15
C LEU A 233 10.14 29.33 0.06
N ALA A 234 10.91 28.28 -0.26
CA ALA A 234 10.47 27.26 -1.19
C ALA A 234 9.19 26.54 -0.70
N MET A 235 9.05 26.27 0.61
CA MET A 235 7.82 25.68 1.16
C MET A 235 6.59 26.56 0.91
N VAL A 236 6.72 27.86 1.13
CA VAL A 236 5.64 28.82 0.91
C VAL A 236 5.32 28.91 -0.59
N LEU A 237 6.33 29.12 -1.44
CA LEU A 237 6.12 29.25 -2.88
C LEU A 237 5.52 27.99 -3.51
N LEU A 238 5.89 26.81 -3.02
CA LEU A 238 5.40 25.55 -3.57
C LEU A 238 4.00 25.18 -3.06
N SER A 239 3.65 25.50 -1.82
CA SER A 239 2.38 25.05 -1.22
C SER A 239 1.23 26.05 -1.35
N VAL A 240 1.50 27.36 -1.32
CA VAL A 240 0.45 28.40 -1.37
C VAL A 240 -0.47 28.28 -2.59
N PRO A 241 0.02 28.01 -3.83
CA PRO A 241 -0.85 27.85 -4.98
C PRO A 241 -1.94 26.78 -4.79
N PHE A 242 -1.62 25.67 -4.11
CA PHE A 242 -2.57 24.60 -3.84
C PHE A 242 -3.64 25.02 -2.83
N TYR A 243 -3.24 25.67 -1.74
CA TYR A 243 -4.20 26.17 -0.73
C TYR A 243 -5.15 27.25 -1.28
N LEU A 244 -4.66 28.06 -2.23
CA LEU A 244 -5.45 29.10 -2.87
C LEU A 244 -6.29 28.59 -4.05
N ASN A 245 -6.00 27.39 -4.59
CA ASN A 245 -6.72 26.84 -5.74
C ASN A 245 -8.24 26.75 -5.50
N ASP A 246 -8.63 26.42 -4.28
CA ASP A 246 -10.02 26.28 -3.89
C ASP A 246 -10.85 27.57 -4.03
N PHE A 247 -10.22 28.75 -4.01
CA PHE A 247 -10.91 29.98 -4.38
C PHE A 247 -11.35 29.99 -5.86
N SER A 248 -10.55 29.40 -6.75
CA SER A 248 -10.92 29.20 -8.15
C SER A 248 -12.15 28.28 -8.24
N ASN A 249 -12.15 27.17 -7.48
CA ASN A 249 -13.29 26.26 -7.42
C ASN A 249 -14.58 27.00 -6.99
N ILE A 250 -14.50 27.85 -5.97
CA ILE A 250 -15.64 28.61 -5.43
C ILE A 250 -16.16 29.67 -6.40
N PHE A 251 -15.27 30.51 -6.92
CA PHE A 251 -15.71 31.74 -7.59
C PHE A 251 -15.74 31.65 -9.12
N ILE A 252 -15.01 30.72 -9.73
CA ILE A 252 -14.89 30.64 -11.19
C ILE A 252 -15.83 29.57 -11.73
N LYS A 253 -16.81 30.00 -12.54
CA LYS A 253 -17.82 29.10 -13.15
C LYS A 253 -17.57 28.80 -14.62
N ASP A 254 -16.78 29.62 -15.31
CA ASP A 254 -16.32 29.29 -16.67
C ASP A 254 -15.18 28.27 -16.58
N TRP A 255 -15.42 27.06 -17.10
CA TRP A 255 -14.44 25.97 -17.10
C TRP A 255 -13.14 26.34 -17.83
N ARG A 256 -13.19 27.25 -18.82
CA ARG A 256 -11.99 27.68 -19.58
C ARG A 256 -11.06 28.51 -18.70
N LEU A 257 -11.63 29.47 -17.99
CA LEU A 257 -10.88 30.31 -17.06
C LEU A 257 -10.38 29.48 -15.86
N TRP A 258 -11.22 28.55 -15.38
CA TRP A 258 -10.84 27.63 -14.32
C TRP A 258 -9.64 26.76 -14.72
N LEU A 259 -9.67 26.13 -15.91
CA LEU A 259 -8.54 25.36 -16.45
C LEU A 259 -7.29 26.23 -16.65
N LEU A 260 -7.45 27.46 -17.14
CA LEU A 260 -6.32 28.37 -17.31
C LEU A 260 -5.64 28.66 -15.97
N ILE A 261 -6.41 28.94 -14.92
CA ILE A 261 -5.90 29.18 -13.57
C ILE A 261 -5.21 27.92 -13.04
N ASP A 262 -5.86 26.76 -13.11
CA ASP A 262 -5.32 25.50 -12.63
C ASP A 262 -3.98 25.15 -13.30
N TYR A 263 -3.92 25.20 -14.64
CA TYR A 263 -2.70 24.86 -15.38
C TYR A 263 -1.57 25.87 -15.17
N THR A 264 -1.88 27.16 -15.03
CA THR A 264 -0.84 28.18 -14.88
C THR A 264 -0.37 28.34 -13.44
N VAL A 265 -1.29 28.45 -12.48
CA VAL A 265 -1.02 28.77 -11.08
C VAL A 265 -0.71 27.52 -10.27
N VAL A 266 -1.49 26.45 -10.41
CA VAL A 266 -1.37 25.26 -9.55
C VAL A 266 -0.35 24.28 -10.11
N LYS A 267 -0.29 24.14 -11.43
CA LYS A 267 0.61 23.19 -12.09
C LYS A 267 1.92 23.83 -12.54
N THR A 268 1.86 24.82 -13.44
CA THR A 268 3.06 25.39 -14.08
C THR A 268 3.92 26.19 -13.11
N PHE A 269 3.34 27.00 -12.21
CA PHE A 269 4.13 27.82 -11.30
C PHE A 269 4.99 26.99 -10.32
N PRO A 270 4.46 26.00 -9.57
CA PRO A 270 5.30 25.13 -8.73
C PRO A 270 6.37 24.40 -9.53
N PHE A 271 6.06 23.93 -10.74
CA PHE A 271 7.05 23.32 -11.64
C PHE A 271 8.21 24.28 -11.94
N LEU A 272 7.91 25.52 -12.32
CA LEU A 272 8.92 26.53 -12.60
C LEU A 272 9.76 26.86 -11.37
N VAL A 273 9.16 26.89 -10.18
CA VAL A 273 9.89 27.09 -8.91
C VAL A 273 10.85 25.92 -8.65
N VAL A 274 10.39 24.67 -8.75
CA VAL A 274 11.25 23.47 -8.60
C VAL A 274 12.37 23.48 -9.63
N PHE A 275 12.04 23.70 -10.90
CA PHE A 275 13.01 23.76 -12.00
C PHE A 275 14.06 24.85 -11.74
N TRP A 276 13.64 26.05 -11.34
CA TRP A 276 14.55 27.14 -11.02
C TRP A 276 15.47 26.80 -9.83
N LEU A 277 14.93 26.19 -8.76
CA LEU A 277 15.72 25.78 -7.59
C LEU A 277 16.80 24.75 -7.96
N ILE A 278 16.45 23.75 -8.78
CA ILE A 278 17.38 22.72 -9.25
C ILE A 278 18.40 23.33 -10.22
N ARG A 279 17.95 24.09 -11.21
CA ARG A 279 18.80 24.66 -12.27
C ARG A 279 19.87 25.63 -11.73
N ASN A 280 19.56 26.32 -10.62
CA ASN A 280 20.45 27.24 -9.93
C ASN A 280 21.23 26.58 -8.78
N ASN A 281 21.23 25.25 -8.67
CA ASN A 281 21.91 24.48 -7.63
C ASN A 281 21.53 24.90 -6.19
N LYS A 282 20.33 25.45 -5.99
CA LYS A 282 19.82 25.81 -4.65
C LYS A 282 19.31 24.58 -3.91
N MET A 283 18.82 23.59 -4.65
CA MET A 283 18.37 22.30 -4.16
C MET A 283 18.70 21.21 -5.18
N GLN A 284 18.72 19.96 -4.73
CA GLN A 284 18.99 18.79 -5.56
C GLN A 284 17.70 18.04 -5.90
N PRO A 285 17.62 17.29 -7.03
CA PRO A 285 16.41 16.55 -7.41
C PRO A 285 15.90 15.58 -6.33
N PHE A 286 16.80 14.91 -5.60
CA PHE A 286 16.41 13.98 -4.54
C PHE A 286 15.69 14.67 -3.37
N GLU A 287 15.89 15.97 -3.17
CA GLU A 287 15.20 16.76 -2.13
C GLU A 287 13.71 16.95 -2.46
N PHE A 288 13.33 16.71 -3.71
CA PHE A 288 11.94 16.65 -4.17
C PHE A 288 11.48 15.20 -4.35
N GLY A 289 12.24 14.19 -3.90
CA GLY A 289 11.90 12.78 -4.07
C GLY A 289 12.04 12.26 -5.51
N LEU A 290 12.75 13.01 -6.37
CA LEU A 290 13.09 12.59 -7.74
C LEU A 290 14.34 11.73 -7.72
N THR A 291 14.15 10.44 -7.42
CA THR A 291 15.20 9.42 -7.46
C THR A 291 14.80 8.30 -8.41
N SER A 292 15.77 7.54 -8.91
CA SER A 292 15.47 6.33 -9.67
C SER A 292 14.88 5.26 -8.75
N GLN A 293 13.91 4.51 -9.27
CA GLN A 293 13.27 3.41 -8.56
C GLN A 293 13.53 2.12 -9.33
N GLN A 294 13.95 1.08 -8.62
CA GLN A 294 14.04 -0.25 -9.21
C GLN A 294 12.64 -0.76 -9.57
N VAL A 295 12.56 -1.60 -10.62
CA VAL A 295 11.29 -2.08 -11.18
C VAL A 295 10.42 -2.77 -10.13
N ILE A 296 10.99 -3.63 -9.28
CA ILE A 296 10.22 -4.38 -8.27
C ILE A 296 9.60 -3.41 -7.23
N PRO A 297 10.37 -2.57 -6.50
CA PRO A 297 9.79 -1.55 -5.63
C PRO A 297 8.83 -0.60 -6.33
N PHE A 298 9.06 -0.26 -7.60
CA PHE A 298 8.16 0.58 -8.38
C PHE A 298 6.79 -0.07 -8.52
N VAL A 299 6.74 -1.30 -9.06
CA VAL A 299 5.49 -2.03 -9.27
C VAL A 299 4.79 -2.28 -7.93
N THR A 300 5.53 -2.68 -6.89
CA THR A 300 4.96 -2.92 -5.56
C THR A 300 4.32 -1.66 -4.98
N VAL A 301 5.02 -0.52 -4.96
CA VAL A 301 4.48 0.74 -4.44
C VAL A 301 3.30 1.23 -5.26
N PHE A 302 3.39 1.14 -6.59
CA PHE A 302 2.32 1.52 -7.49
C PHE A 302 1.04 0.72 -7.20
N LEU A 303 1.14 -0.61 -7.11
CA LEU A 303 0.00 -1.48 -6.85
C LEU A 303 -0.60 -1.23 -5.46
N ILE A 304 0.22 -1.20 -4.41
CA ILE A 304 -0.27 -0.95 -3.04
C ILE A 304 -0.91 0.43 -2.94
N GLY A 305 -0.26 1.47 -3.46
CA GLY A 305 -0.77 2.84 -3.43
C GLY A 305 -2.10 2.95 -4.19
N THR A 306 -2.19 2.38 -5.38
CA THR A 306 -3.42 2.40 -6.18
C THR A 306 -4.56 1.68 -5.48
N LEU A 307 -4.31 0.48 -4.96
CA LEU A 307 -5.34 -0.33 -4.31
C LEU A 307 -5.79 0.29 -2.98
N ALA A 308 -4.85 0.65 -2.10
CA ALA A 308 -5.18 1.30 -0.84
C ALA A 308 -5.87 2.66 -1.05
N GLY A 309 -5.37 3.47 -1.99
CA GLY A 309 -5.96 4.76 -2.34
C GLY A 309 -7.37 4.62 -2.89
N THR A 310 -7.59 3.71 -3.85
CA THR A 310 -8.93 3.45 -4.44
C THR A 310 -9.89 2.94 -3.37
N PHE A 311 -9.46 2.05 -2.48
CA PHE A 311 -10.33 1.56 -1.40
C PHE A 311 -10.76 2.69 -0.46
N ILE A 312 -9.81 3.52 -0.02
CA ILE A 312 -10.09 4.66 0.87
C ILE A 312 -10.99 5.66 0.17
N ASP A 313 -10.70 5.99 -1.09
CA ASP A 313 -11.49 6.95 -1.86
C ASP A 313 -12.93 6.46 -2.08
N GLN A 314 -13.12 5.21 -2.51
CA GLN A 314 -14.45 4.72 -2.89
C GLN A 314 -15.34 4.34 -1.70
N ASN A 315 -14.76 4.03 -0.54
CA ASN A 315 -15.50 3.61 0.66
C ASN A 315 -15.45 4.64 1.80
N GLY A 316 -14.43 5.49 1.84
CA GLY A 316 -14.21 6.47 2.90
C GLY A 316 -15.38 7.44 3.03
N TYR A 317 -15.86 7.99 1.90
CA TYR A 317 -17.02 8.88 1.91
C TYR A 317 -18.28 8.19 2.48
N MET A 318 -18.51 6.91 2.16
CA MET A 318 -19.68 6.17 2.68
C MET A 318 -19.65 5.99 4.20
N ILE A 319 -18.45 5.90 4.78
CA ILE A 319 -18.28 5.85 6.24
C ILE A 319 -18.45 7.26 6.81
N MET A 320 -17.86 8.27 6.16
CA MET A 320 -17.89 9.66 6.62
C MET A 320 -19.29 10.27 6.57
N ASP A 321 -20.15 9.86 5.64
CA ASP A 321 -21.56 10.29 5.53
C ASP A 321 -22.37 10.04 6.82
N ARG A 322 -21.88 9.16 7.71
CA ARG A 322 -22.49 8.86 9.02
C ARG A 322 -22.09 9.86 10.12
N PHE A 323 -21.14 10.74 9.85
CA PHE A 323 -20.58 11.69 10.81
C PHE A 323 -20.86 13.14 10.38
N PRO A 324 -21.05 14.06 11.35
CA PRO A 324 -21.24 15.47 11.05
C PRO A 324 -20.00 16.07 10.39
N GLY A 325 -20.20 17.05 9.51
CA GLY A 325 -19.13 17.79 8.84
C GLY A 325 -19.70 19.03 8.17
N TYR A 326 -18.82 19.90 7.67
CA TYR A 326 -19.25 21.01 6.83
C TYR A 326 -19.38 20.54 5.38
N ALA A 327 -20.45 20.97 4.72
CA ALA A 327 -20.74 20.63 3.34
C ALA A 327 -19.71 21.25 2.38
N PRO A 328 -19.53 20.68 1.17
CA PRO A 328 -18.77 21.32 0.12
C PRO A 328 -19.29 22.74 -0.13
N LEU A 329 -18.38 23.71 -0.20
CA LEU A 329 -18.73 25.11 -0.46
C LEU A 329 -19.14 25.32 -1.92
N THR A 330 -18.68 24.44 -2.81
CA THR A 330 -18.94 24.44 -4.25
C THR A 330 -18.33 23.18 -4.91
N GLY A 331 -18.25 23.13 -6.23
CA GLY A 331 -17.41 22.18 -6.96
C GLY A 331 -16.75 22.79 -8.20
N MET A 332 -15.79 22.06 -8.76
CA MET A 332 -15.15 22.38 -10.04
C MET A 332 -16.21 22.49 -11.15
N PRO A 333 -16.12 23.49 -12.06
CA PRO A 333 -17.03 23.57 -13.20
C PRO A 333 -16.82 22.39 -14.15
N ALA A 334 -17.92 21.87 -14.70
CA ALA A 334 -17.84 20.77 -15.65
C ALA A 334 -17.19 21.21 -16.96
N ILE A 335 -16.16 20.47 -17.41
CA ILE A 335 -15.54 20.69 -18.71
C ILE A 335 -16.46 20.13 -19.80
N GLU A 336 -17.14 21.03 -20.49
CA GLU A 336 -18.18 20.67 -21.48
C GLU A 336 -17.58 20.13 -22.79
N ASN A 337 -16.38 20.58 -23.16
CA ASN A 337 -15.74 20.14 -24.40
C ASN A 337 -15.10 18.74 -24.21
N PRO A 338 -15.49 17.73 -25.01
CA PRO A 338 -15.00 16.36 -24.83
C PRO A 338 -13.47 16.21 -24.96
N LEU A 339 -12.84 16.95 -25.88
CA LEU A 339 -11.39 16.89 -26.07
C LEU A 339 -10.66 17.42 -24.84
N PHE A 340 -11.03 18.62 -24.36
CA PHE A 340 -10.42 19.21 -23.16
C PHE A 340 -10.71 18.38 -21.91
N LYS A 341 -11.90 17.79 -21.81
CA LYS A 341 -12.24 16.88 -20.71
C LYS A 341 -11.30 15.68 -20.68
N TRP A 342 -11.03 15.04 -21.83
CA TRP A 342 -10.12 13.89 -21.88
C TRP A 342 -8.65 14.27 -21.69
N ILE A 343 -8.22 15.44 -22.19
CA ILE A 343 -6.89 15.97 -21.89
C ILE A 343 -6.72 16.16 -20.38
N ASP A 344 -7.72 16.73 -19.72
CA ASP A 344 -7.67 16.99 -18.29
C ASP A 344 -7.75 15.71 -17.46
N LEU A 345 -8.64 14.78 -17.82
CA LEU A 345 -8.73 13.46 -17.20
C LEU A 345 -7.46 12.61 -17.39
N THR A 346 -6.58 12.93 -18.34
CA THR A 346 -5.34 12.19 -18.57
C THR A 346 -4.12 13.00 -18.13
N ALA A 347 -3.62 13.88 -19.00
CA ALA A 347 -2.46 14.72 -18.73
C ALA A 347 -2.68 15.64 -17.52
N GLY A 348 -3.89 16.17 -17.35
CA GLY A 348 -4.24 17.02 -16.21
C GLY A 348 -4.13 16.28 -14.87
N LEU A 349 -4.78 15.13 -14.72
CA LEU A 349 -4.69 14.29 -13.52
C LEU A 349 -3.28 13.76 -13.28
N LEU A 350 -2.51 13.48 -14.35
CA LEU A 350 -1.10 13.08 -14.19
C LEU A 350 -0.27 14.24 -13.64
N MET A 351 -0.49 15.46 -14.12
CA MET A 351 0.15 16.66 -13.58
C MET A 351 -0.24 16.91 -12.12
N VAL A 352 -1.50 16.72 -11.75
CA VAL A 352 -1.95 16.76 -10.34
C VAL A 352 -1.13 15.77 -9.50
N GLY A 353 -1.11 14.49 -9.90
CA GLY A 353 -0.34 13.46 -9.22
C GLY A 353 1.17 13.74 -9.18
N ILE A 354 1.74 14.42 -10.18
CA ILE A 354 3.16 14.81 -10.14
C ILE A 354 3.39 15.94 -9.14
N PHE A 355 2.65 17.04 -9.25
CA PHE A 355 2.96 18.27 -8.50
C PHE A 355 2.56 18.17 -7.03
N GLU A 356 1.43 17.55 -6.72
CA GLU A 356 1.04 17.35 -5.33
C GLU A 356 1.99 16.40 -4.60
N GLU A 357 2.46 15.35 -5.26
CA GLU A 357 3.43 14.42 -4.67
C GLU A 357 4.82 15.06 -4.51
N LEU A 358 5.26 15.85 -5.49
CA LEU A 358 6.50 16.63 -5.40
C LEU A 358 6.51 17.54 -4.17
N VAL A 359 5.40 18.24 -3.91
CA VAL A 359 5.31 19.22 -2.83
C VAL A 359 5.05 18.55 -1.48
N PHE A 360 3.96 17.77 -1.37
CA PHE A 360 3.48 17.27 -0.09
C PHE A 360 4.17 15.98 0.38
N ARG A 361 4.87 15.27 -0.51
CA ARG A 361 5.65 14.08 -0.16
C ARG A 361 7.14 14.36 -0.26
N GLY A 362 7.65 14.61 -1.47
CA GLY A 362 9.08 14.84 -1.70
C GLY A 362 9.64 16.00 -0.88
N TYR A 363 9.18 17.21 -1.18
CA TYR A 363 9.72 18.42 -0.59
C TYR A 363 9.33 18.59 0.88
N LEU A 364 8.08 18.33 1.24
CA LEU A 364 7.62 18.42 2.63
C LEU A 364 8.35 17.43 3.54
N HIS A 365 8.64 16.21 3.10
CA HIS A 365 9.50 15.30 3.85
C HIS A 365 10.90 15.90 4.06
N THR A 366 11.53 16.41 2.99
CA THR A 366 12.86 17.04 3.09
C THR A 366 12.85 18.23 4.05
N PHE A 367 11.78 19.02 4.07
CA PHE A 367 11.62 20.11 5.02
C PHE A 367 11.44 19.62 6.46
N LEU A 368 10.54 18.67 6.70
CA LEU A 368 10.21 18.17 8.04
C LEU A 368 11.37 17.40 8.69
N THR A 369 12.16 16.68 7.90
CA THR A 369 13.35 15.94 8.39
C THR A 369 14.43 16.84 8.97
N ARG A 370 14.37 18.15 8.72
CA ARG A 370 15.21 19.16 9.38
C ARG A 370 14.82 19.34 10.86
N TYR A 371 13.57 19.08 11.21
CA TYR A 371 13.01 19.33 12.55
C TYR A 371 12.69 18.05 13.33
N THR A 372 12.38 16.94 12.66
CA THR A 372 12.03 15.67 13.32
C THR A 372 12.42 14.45 12.49
N ARG A 373 12.74 13.34 13.16
CA ARG A 373 12.93 12.02 12.54
C ARG A 373 11.78 11.05 12.80
N ASN A 374 10.78 11.49 13.56
CA ASN A 374 9.68 10.63 13.90
C ASN A 374 8.79 10.46 12.67
N SER A 375 8.82 9.28 12.05
CA SER A 375 8.02 8.95 10.87
C SER A 375 6.54 9.17 11.09
N PHE A 376 6.00 8.93 12.31
CA PHE A 376 4.59 9.20 12.60
C PHE A 376 4.27 10.69 12.55
N ILE A 377 5.17 11.55 13.03
CA ILE A 377 4.98 13.01 12.93
C ILE A 377 5.06 13.47 11.47
N ILE A 378 6.03 12.95 10.70
CA ILE A 378 6.17 13.27 9.27
C ILE A 378 4.93 12.84 8.49
N ILE A 379 4.47 11.61 8.70
CA ILE A 379 3.24 11.08 8.09
C ILE A 379 2.06 11.96 8.49
N GLY A 380 1.86 12.22 9.79
CA GLY A 380 0.73 13.01 10.27
C GLY A 380 0.69 14.43 9.69
N ILE A 381 1.81 15.16 9.74
CA ILE A 381 1.86 16.54 9.21
C ILE A 381 1.66 16.56 7.70
N SER A 382 2.31 15.67 6.96
CA SER A 382 2.14 15.59 5.50
C SER A 382 0.70 15.26 5.10
N SER A 383 0.08 14.32 5.82
CA SER A 383 -1.30 13.89 5.58
C SER A 383 -2.30 15.02 5.80
N VAL A 384 -2.18 15.72 6.93
CA VAL A 384 -3.03 16.88 7.25
C VAL A 384 -2.80 18.01 6.26
N ALA A 385 -1.53 18.32 5.94
CA ALA A 385 -1.21 19.35 4.96
C ALA A 385 -1.85 19.05 3.60
N PHE A 386 -1.78 17.79 3.16
CA PHE A 386 -2.38 17.33 1.91
C PHE A 386 -3.90 17.35 1.94
N GLY A 387 -4.55 16.92 3.02
CA GLY A 387 -6.01 17.02 3.11
C GLY A 387 -6.51 18.45 3.08
N LEU A 388 -5.79 19.37 3.74
CA LEU A 388 -6.18 20.77 3.83
C LEU A 388 -6.09 21.55 2.52
N ILE A 389 -5.46 21.04 1.44
CA ILE A 389 -5.57 21.70 0.13
C ILE A 389 -6.92 21.48 -0.54
N HIS A 390 -7.74 20.58 -0.01
CA HIS A 390 -9.08 20.23 -0.49
C HIS A 390 -10.18 20.81 0.41
N TRP A 391 -9.88 21.88 1.15
CA TRP A 391 -10.72 22.39 2.24
C TRP A 391 -12.11 22.83 1.77
N SER A 392 -12.27 23.35 0.56
CA SER A 392 -13.58 23.76 0.02
C SER A 392 -14.49 22.59 -0.32
N GLY A 393 -13.91 21.39 -0.43
CA GLY A 393 -14.58 20.13 -0.72
C GLY A 393 -15.41 19.54 0.42
N GLY A 394 -15.44 20.19 1.58
CA GLY A 394 -16.12 19.67 2.77
C GLY A 394 -15.18 18.89 3.70
N LEU A 395 -15.58 18.74 4.96
CA LEU A 395 -14.75 18.05 5.97
C LEU A 395 -14.44 16.60 5.58
N HIS A 396 -15.40 15.92 4.96
CA HIS A 396 -15.25 14.52 4.57
C HIS A 396 -14.17 14.35 3.51
N GLN A 397 -14.09 15.24 2.51
CA GLN A 397 -13.02 15.22 1.52
C GLN A 397 -11.66 15.46 2.16
N VAL A 398 -11.54 16.41 3.10
CA VAL A 398 -10.30 16.65 3.85
C VAL A 398 -9.84 15.40 4.60
N ILE A 399 -10.75 14.69 5.27
CA ILE A 399 -10.41 13.47 6.03
C ILE A 399 -10.00 12.33 5.09
N VAL A 400 -10.79 12.08 4.03
CA VAL A 400 -10.52 10.99 3.08
C VAL A 400 -9.20 11.21 2.34
N THR A 401 -8.96 12.42 1.82
CA THR A 401 -7.69 12.76 1.16
C THR A 401 -6.51 12.76 2.13
N SER A 402 -6.68 13.17 3.40
CA SER A 402 -5.66 13.01 4.44
C SER A 402 -5.28 11.54 4.65
N ALA A 403 -6.26 10.63 4.68
CA ALA A 403 -6.00 9.20 4.84
C ALA A 403 -5.21 8.62 3.65
N ILE A 404 -5.55 9.01 2.41
CA ILE A 404 -4.76 8.65 1.22
C ILE A 404 -3.34 9.25 1.31
N GLY A 405 -3.22 10.50 1.76
CA GLY A 405 -1.95 11.16 2.04
C GLY A 405 -1.06 10.38 3.00
N ALA A 406 -1.65 9.81 4.05
CA ALA A 406 -0.94 8.99 5.03
C ALA A 406 -0.37 7.71 4.43
N VAL A 407 -1.16 7.04 3.57
CA VAL A 407 -0.69 5.87 2.82
C VAL A 407 0.48 6.25 1.93
N PHE A 408 0.35 7.32 1.14
CA PHE A 408 1.40 7.72 0.18
C PHE A 408 2.67 8.20 0.87
N MET A 409 2.59 8.97 1.96
CA MET A 409 3.78 9.34 2.73
C MET A 409 4.44 8.09 3.36
N THR A 410 3.65 7.13 3.84
CA THR A 410 4.19 5.86 4.36
C THR A 410 4.96 5.10 3.27
N LEU A 411 4.41 5.01 2.06
CA LEU A 411 5.09 4.40 0.91
C LEU A 411 6.33 5.18 0.48
N TYR A 412 6.26 6.52 0.48
CA TYR A 412 7.39 7.38 0.15
C TYR A 412 8.55 7.20 1.13
N LEU A 413 8.28 7.09 2.43
CA LEU A 413 9.32 6.82 3.44
C LEU A 413 10.01 5.45 3.26
N ARG A 414 9.48 4.56 2.41
CA ARG A 414 10.13 3.28 2.07
C ARG A 414 11.11 3.38 0.93
N THR A 415 10.78 4.17 -0.09
CA THR A 415 11.54 4.21 -1.33
C THR A 415 12.31 5.50 -1.50
N HIS A 416 11.91 6.56 -0.80
CA HIS A 416 12.31 7.95 -1.01
C HIS A 416 12.20 8.39 -2.49
N SER A 417 11.28 7.74 -3.22
CA SER A 417 11.15 7.82 -4.66
C SER A 417 9.68 7.99 -5.05
N LEU A 418 9.37 9.07 -5.77
CA LEU A 418 8.01 9.44 -6.14
C LEU A 418 7.41 8.80 -7.41
N PRO A 419 8.14 8.36 -8.45
CA PRO A 419 7.53 7.94 -9.72
C PRO A 419 6.36 6.96 -9.58
N ALA A 420 6.50 5.93 -8.75
CA ALA A 420 5.42 4.97 -8.50
C ALA A 420 4.21 5.58 -7.77
N ILE A 421 4.45 6.52 -6.85
CA ILE A 421 3.41 7.19 -6.06
C ILE A 421 2.65 8.19 -6.92
N MET A 422 3.35 8.96 -7.76
CA MET A 422 2.73 9.86 -8.75
C MET A 422 1.79 9.11 -9.68
N LEU A 423 2.23 7.94 -10.18
CA LEU A 423 1.41 7.11 -11.04
C LEU A 423 0.22 6.49 -10.27
N ALA A 424 0.42 6.09 -9.01
CA ALA A 424 -0.65 5.58 -8.17
C ALA A 424 -1.71 6.65 -7.90
N HIS A 425 -1.29 7.87 -7.54
CA HIS A 425 -2.17 9.02 -7.36
C HIS A 425 -2.99 9.30 -8.62
N PHE A 426 -2.31 9.45 -9.76
CA PHE A 426 -2.98 9.59 -11.06
C PHE A 426 -4.04 8.50 -11.27
N THR A 427 -3.69 7.23 -11.00
CA THR A 427 -4.58 6.10 -11.22
C THR A 427 -5.81 6.15 -10.32
N VAL A 428 -5.64 6.50 -9.03
CA VAL A 428 -6.76 6.67 -8.09
C VAL A 428 -7.72 7.75 -8.60
N ASN A 429 -7.20 8.92 -8.97
CA ASN A 429 -8.03 10.01 -9.50
C ASN A 429 -8.69 9.62 -10.83
N PHE A 430 -7.97 8.92 -11.71
CA PHE A 430 -8.52 8.46 -12.98
C PHE A 430 -9.68 7.49 -12.78
N ILE A 431 -9.55 6.54 -11.84
CA ILE A 431 -10.62 5.60 -11.47
C ILE A 431 -11.84 6.38 -10.96
N ASP A 432 -11.65 7.40 -10.12
CA ASP A 432 -12.75 8.15 -9.53
C ASP A 432 -13.47 9.07 -10.53
N PHE A 433 -12.73 9.77 -11.39
CA PHE A 433 -13.27 10.85 -12.23
C PHE A 433 -13.57 10.45 -13.68
N ALA A 434 -12.87 9.47 -14.26
CA ALA A 434 -12.98 9.20 -15.70
C ALA A 434 -14.29 8.50 -16.09
N GLY A 435 -14.96 7.84 -15.15
CA GLY A 435 -16.20 7.09 -15.41
C GLY A 435 -16.01 5.85 -16.28
N VAL A 436 -14.77 5.40 -16.49
CA VAL A 436 -14.42 4.20 -17.27
C VAL A 436 -14.66 2.92 -16.47
N ILE A 437 -14.37 2.95 -15.17
CA ILE A 437 -14.62 1.84 -14.25
C ILE A 437 -15.76 2.23 -13.32
N PRO A 438 -16.86 1.45 -13.23
CA PRO A 438 -17.96 1.79 -12.33
C PRO A 438 -17.50 1.80 -10.86
N LYS A 439 -17.79 2.89 -10.14
CA LYS A 439 -17.47 3.03 -8.70
C LYS A 439 -18.02 1.88 -7.85
N THR A 440 -19.16 1.31 -8.25
CA THR A 440 -19.81 0.16 -7.59
C THR A 440 -18.94 -1.10 -7.52
N VAL A 441 -17.92 -1.22 -8.36
CA VAL A 441 -16.94 -2.33 -8.33
C VAL A 441 -16.07 -2.28 -7.08
N PHE A 442 -15.75 -1.06 -6.60
CA PHE A 442 -14.87 -0.84 -5.44
C PHE A 442 -15.62 -0.46 -4.16
N ARG A 443 -16.96 -0.48 -4.17
CA ARG A 443 -17.80 -0.21 -3.00
C ARG A 443 -18.19 -1.51 -2.30
N PHE A 444 -17.80 -1.61 -1.03
CA PHE A 444 -17.92 -2.82 -0.21
C PHE A 444 -19.16 -2.83 0.69
N PHE A 445 -19.81 -1.67 0.85
CA PHE A 445 -20.96 -1.48 1.75
C PHE A 445 -22.15 -0.90 1.00
#